data_AF-A0A803THQ3-F1
#
_entry.id   AF-A0A803THQ3-F1
#
_cell.length_a   1.000
_cell.length_b   1.000
_cell.length_c   1.000
_cell.angle_alpha   90.00
_cell.angle_beta   90.00
_cell.angle_gamma   90.00
#
_symmetry.space_group_name_H-M   'P 1'
#
loop_
_entity.id
_entity.type
_entity.pdbx_description
1 polymer ?
#
loop_
_entity_poly.entity_id
_entity_poly.type
_entity_poly.pdbx_seq_one_letter_code
_entity_poly.pdbx_strand_id
1 'polypeptide(L)'
;MYTVDFFSGDKEKWLVLAIAMARFYLEKGTYKGLYKSIQKTLKFFQTFALLEIIHCAVGVVHTSVLVTGVQVCSRIFMVWFITHSIKQIQNEDSVIIFLVVWTVTEITRYSFYTFNMLNHLPYFIKWARYNFFIILYPVGVVGELLTIYAALPYVKKSGIFSVRLPNKYNVSFDYYYFLLIIMASYIPLFPQLYFHMLRQRRKVLHGEVIVEKDD
;
A
#
# COMPACT_ATOMS: atom_id res chain seq x y z
N MET A 1 -20.55 13.39 -8.93
CA MET A 1 -20.50 12.46 -10.08
C MET A 1 -19.04 12.04 -10.32
N TYR A 2 -18.14 12.96 -10.69
CA TYR A 2 -16.71 12.69 -10.91
C TYR A 2 -15.97 11.88 -9.82
N THR A 3 -16.29 12.10 -8.54
CA THR A 3 -15.68 11.37 -7.43
C THR A 3 -16.14 9.92 -7.33
N VAL A 4 -17.41 9.65 -7.60
CA VAL A 4 -17.96 8.28 -7.60
C VAL A 4 -17.37 7.48 -8.76
N ASP A 5 -17.27 8.11 -9.93
CA ASP A 5 -16.67 7.49 -11.13
C ASP A 5 -15.17 7.22 -10.91
N PHE A 6 -14.46 8.13 -10.23
CA PHE A 6 -13.06 7.94 -9.86
C PHE A 6 -12.85 6.72 -8.96
N PHE A 7 -13.61 6.62 -7.85
CA PHE A 7 -13.49 5.49 -6.92
C PHE A 7 -14.00 4.17 -7.51
N SER A 8 -15.05 4.21 -8.34
CA SER A 8 -15.53 3.04 -9.06
C SER A 8 -14.49 2.54 -10.06
N GLY A 9 -13.88 3.44 -10.82
CA GLY A 9 -12.80 3.11 -11.74
C GLY A 9 -11.59 2.52 -11.03
N ASP A 10 -11.21 3.04 -9.86
CA ASP A 10 -10.12 2.46 -9.07
C ASP A 10 -10.45 1.06 -8.54
N LYS A 11 -11.68 0.81 -8.10
CA LYS A 11 -12.12 -0.54 -7.73
C LYS A 11 -12.00 -1.51 -8.90
N GLU A 12 -12.46 -1.13 -10.08
CA GLU A 12 -12.40 -1.96 -11.29
C GLU A 12 -10.96 -2.29 -11.67
N LYS A 13 -10.05 -1.31 -11.59
CA LYS A 13 -8.61 -1.51 -11.79
C LYS A 13 -8.05 -2.61 -10.90
N TRP A 14 -8.28 -2.54 -9.58
CA TRP A 14 -7.80 -3.55 -8.63
C TRP A 14 -8.46 -4.92 -8.83
N LEU A 15 -9.72 -4.96 -9.26
CA LEU A 15 -10.42 -6.19 -9.58
C LEU A 15 -9.84 -6.86 -10.84
N VAL A 16 -9.48 -6.08 -11.87
CA VAL A 16 -8.74 -6.57 -13.05
C VAL A 16 -7.39 -7.14 -12.64
N LEU A 17 -6.67 -6.48 -11.72
CA LEU A 17 -5.42 -7.02 -11.18
C LEU A 17 -5.63 -8.36 -10.46
N ALA A 18 -6.67 -8.46 -9.62
CA ALA A 18 -7.01 -9.68 -8.91
C ALA A 18 -7.31 -10.84 -9.87
N ILE A 19 -8.14 -10.59 -10.90
CA ILE A 19 -8.46 -11.58 -11.92
C ILE A 19 -7.22 -11.99 -12.70
N ALA A 20 -6.35 -11.03 -13.07
CA ALA A 20 -5.11 -11.33 -13.78
C ALA A 20 -4.18 -12.23 -12.94
N MET A 21 -4.07 -11.97 -11.63
CA MET A 21 -3.30 -12.81 -10.72
C MET A 21 -3.90 -14.21 -10.59
N ALA A 22 -5.21 -14.31 -10.42
CA ALA A 22 -5.91 -15.59 -10.29
C ALA A 22 -5.80 -16.43 -11.57
N ARG A 23 -6.02 -15.83 -12.75
CA ARG A 23 -5.87 -16.51 -14.05
C ARG A 23 -4.46 -17.02 -14.26
N PHE A 24 -3.45 -16.19 -13.99
CA PHE A 24 -2.06 -16.60 -14.15
C PHE A 24 -1.70 -17.78 -13.23
N TYR A 25 -2.19 -17.77 -11.99
CA TYR A 25 -1.99 -18.88 -11.05
C TYR A 25 -2.67 -20.16 -11.52
N LEU A 26 -3.91 -20.08 -12.01
CA LEU A 26 -4.66 -21.22 -12.54
C LEU A 26 -4.05 -21.80 -13.83
N GLU A 27 -3.54 -20.97 -14.73
CA GLU A 27 -2.95 -21.40 -16.00
C GLU A 27 -1.54 -21.98 -15.86
N LYS A 28 -0.72 -21.39 -14.99
CA LYS A 28 0.72 -21.73 -14.89
C LYS A 28 1.03 -22.64 -13.71
N GLY A 29 0.16 -22.72 -12.70
CA GLY A 29 0.42 -23.42 -11.45
C GLY A 29 1.62 -22.87 -10.65
N THR A 30 2.18 -21.73 -11.05
CA THR A 30 3.33 -21.09 -10.39
C THR A 30 3.14 -19.58 -10.33
N TYR A 31 3.72 -18.97 -9.29
CA TYR A 31 3.73 -17.51 -9.10
C TYR A 31 4.97 -16.86 -9.74
N LYS A 32 5.97 -17.66 -10.16
CA LYS A 32 7.19 -17.17 -10.79
C LYS A 32 6.86 -16.52 -12.14
N GLY A 33 7.25 -15.26 -12.30
CA GLY A 33 6.92 -14.45 -13.47
C GLY A 33 5.56 -13.74 -13.44
N LEU A 34 4.74 -13.93 -12.39
CA LEU A 34 3.47 -13.22 -12.23
C LEU A 34 3.71 -11.71 -12.22
N TYR A 35 4.67 -11.24 -11.42
CA TYR A 35 5.03 -9.83 -11.31
C TYR A 35 5.37 -9.23 -12.68
N LYS A 36 6.06 -9.98 -13.56
CA LYS A 36 6.43 -9.49 -14.88
C LYS A 36 5.22 -9.16 -15.77
N SER A 37 4.12 -9.90 -15.61
CA SER A 37 2.87 -9.68 -16.33
C SER A 37 2.10 -8.49 -15.76
N ILE A 38 1.99 -8.40 -14.42
CA ILE A 38 1.17 -7.39 -13.74
C ILE A 38 1.89 -6.05 -13.50
N GLN A 39 3.23 -5.99 -13.57
CA GLN A 39 4.01 -4.80 -13.19
C GLN A 39 3.60 -3.53 -13.94
N LYS A 40 3.22 -3.62 -15.21
CA LYS A 40 2.82 -2.46 -16.02
C LYS A 40 1.53 -1.87 -15.46
N THR A 41 0.55 -2.74 -15.25
CA THR A 41 -0.74 -2.41 -14.68
C THR A 41 -0.61 -1.87 -13.25
N LEU A 42 0.19 -2.55 -12.40
CA LEU A 42 0.44 -2.14 -11.03
C LEU A 42 1.08 -0.74 -10.95
N LYS A 43 2.11 -0.47 -11.76
CA LYS A 43 2.76 0.84 -11.82
C LYS A 43 1.79 1.94 -12.22
N PHE A 44 0.98 1.68 -13.25
CA PHE A 44 -0.03 2.62 -13.69
C PHE A 44 -1.02 2.96 -12.57
N PHE A 45 -1.49 1.96 -11.82
CA PHE A 45 -2.41 2.16 -10.71
C PHE A 45 -1.77 2.93 -9.55
N GLN A 46 -0.53 2.61 -9.17
CA GLN A 46 0.17 3.33 -8.10
C GLN A 46 0.45 4.78 -8.47
N THR A 47 0.78 5.08 -9.73
CA THR A 47 0.94 6.46 -10.18
C THR A 47 -0.39 7.22 -10.15
N PHE A 48 -1.50 6.56 -10.51
CA PHE A 48 -2.84 7.16 -10.39
C PHE A 48 -3.25 7.43 -8.94
N ALA A 49 -2.77 6.64 -7.98
CA ALA A 49 -3.01 6.87 -6.56
C ALA A 49 -2.45 8.21 -6.05
N LEU A 50 -1.52 8.84 -6.76
CA LEU A 50 -1.10 10.22 -6.44
C LEU A 50 -2.24 11.24 -6.58
N LEU A 51 -3.17 11.02 -7.52
CA LEU A 51 -4.35 11.87 -7.66
C LEU A 51 -5.25 11.78 -6.43
N GLU A 52 -5.25 10.65 -5.72
CA GLU A 52 -5.99 10.51 -4.47
C GLU A 52 -5.43 11.44 -3.38
N ILE A 53 -4.11 11.62 -3.32
CA ILE A 53 -3.48 12.58 -2.39
C ILE A 53 -3.95 14.00 -2.71
N ILE A 54 -4.03 14.35 -3.99
CA ILE A 54 -4.50 15.67 -4.45
C ILE A 54 -5.97 15.86 -4.05
N HIS A 55 -6.83 14.86 -4.29
CA HIS A 55 -8.24 14.94 -3.88
C HIS A 55 -8.42 15.05 -2.35
N CYS A 56 -7.57 14.37 -1.56
CA CYS A 56 -7.55 14.54 -0.11
C CYS A 56 -7.10 15.96 0.28
N ALA A 57 -6.07 16.50 -0.38
CA ALA A 57 -5.52 17.83 -0.09
C ALA A 57 -6.53 18.97 -0.40
N VAL A 58 -7.35 18.80 -1.44
CA VAL A 58 -8.41 19.74 -1.82
C VAL A 58 -9.65 19.62 -0.90
N GLY A 59 -9.68 18.64 0.02
CA GLY A 59 -10.76 18.47 0.99
C GLY A 59 -11.97 17.72 0.47
N VAL A 60 -11.84 17.05 -0.68
CA VAL A 60 -12.93 16.24 -1.29
C VAL A 60 -13.17 14.94 -0.50
N VAL A 61 -12.18 14.49 0.27
CA VAL A 61 -12.25 13.29 1.11
C VAL A 61 -11.88 13.63 2.55
N HIS A 62 -12.77 13.32 3.50
CA HIS A 62 -12.53 13.47 4.93
C HIS A 62 -11.55 12.41 5.46
N THR A 63 -10.31 12.39 4.97
CA THR A 63 -9.22 11.58 5.51
C THR A 63 -7.99 12.44 5.65
N SER A 64 -7.18 12.15 6.68
CA SER A 64 -5.89 12.81 6.90
C SER A 64 -5.02 12.68 5.65
N VAL A 65 -4.72 13.82 5.01
CA VAL A 65 -3.86 13.93 3.83
C VAL A 65 -2.49 13.31 4.12
N LEU A 66 -1.97 13.52 5.34
CA LEU A 66 -0.70 12.95 5.78
C LEU A 66 -0.73 11.43 5.83
N VAL A 67 -1.81 10.84 6.35
CA VAL A 67 -1.96 9.38 6.45
C VAL A 67 -2.07 8.74 5.07
N THR A 68 -2.93 9.29 4.20
CA THR A 68 -3.05 8.80 2.82
C THR A 68 -1.76 9.00 2.04
N GLY A 69 -1.09 10.13 2.23
CA GLY A 69 0.19 10.45 1.60
C GLY A 69 1.28 9.45 1.98
N VAL A 70 1.48 9.17 3.27
CA VAL A 70 2.47 8.19 3.72
C VAL A 70 2.18 6.79 3.15
N GLN A 71 0.91 6.37 3.13
CA GLN A 71 0.51 5.07 2.57
C GLN A 71 0.79 4.96 1.07
N VAL A 72 0.38 5.95 0.28
CA VAL A 72 0.59 5.96 -1.18
C VAL A 72 2.09 6.08 -1.51
N CYS A 73 2.81 6.97 -0.82
CA CYS A 73 4.26 7.12 -1.00
C CYS A 73 5.01 5.81 -0.69
N SER A 74 4.63 5.09 0.37
CA SER A 74 5.23 3.79 0.70
C SER A 74 5.06 2.77 -0.43
N ARG A 75 3.87 2.70 -1.04
CA ARG A 75 3.61 1.76 -2.14
C ARG A 75 4.32 2.13 -3.42
N ILE A 76 4.35 3.42 -3.77
CA ILE A 76 5.12 3.92 -4.91
C ILE A 76 6.59 3.59 -4.70
N PHE A 77 7.10 3.78 -3.48
CA PHE A 77 8.47 3.40 -3.12
C PHE A 77 8.74 1.92 -3.39
N MET A 78 7.87 1.03 -2.89
CA MET A 78 7.98 -0.41 -3.10
C MET A 78 7.92 -0.83 -4.58
N VAL A 79 7.03 -0.22 -5.37
CA VAL A 79 6.86 -0.58 -6.79
C VAL A 79 7.97 -0.03 -7.68
N TRP A 80 8.38 1.22 -7.47
CA TRP A 80 9.35 1.89 -8.34
C TRP A 80 10.80 1.73 -7.90
N PHE A 81 11.07 1.77 -6.60
CA PHE A 81 12.44 1.80 -6.10
C PHE A 81 12.96 0.43 -5.67
N ILE A 82 12.08 -0.47 -5.20
CA ILE A 82 12.47 -1.83 -4.83
C ILE A 82 12.26 -2.80 -6.00
N THR A 83 11.00 -3.10 -6.31
CA THR A 83 10.66 -4.21 -7.21
C THR A 83 11.00 -3.93 -8.68
N HIS A 84 10.96 -2.67 -9.11
CA HIS A 84 11.40 -2.32 -10.47
C HIS A 84 12.93 -2.29 -10.62
N SER A 85 13.65 -1.77 -9.63
CA SER A 85 15.11 -1.63 -9.67
C SER A 85 15.81 -2.99 -9.58
N ILE A 86 15.26 -3.93 -8.81
CA ILE A 86 15.88 -5.23 -8.53
C ILE A 86 15.00 -6.33 -9.13
N LYS A 87 15.28 -6.71 -10.39
CA LYS A 87 14.46 -7.73 -11.08
C LYS A 87 14.45 -9.09 -10.38
N GLN A 88 15.51 -9.38 -9.61
CA GLN A 88 15.67 -10.63 -8.86
C GLN A 88 14.60 -10.79 -7.79
N ILE A 89 14.19 -9.70 -7.14
CA ILE A 89 13.21 -9.76 -6.05
C ILE A 89 11.79 -10.03 -6.54
N GLN A 90 11.51 -9.82 -7.83
CA GLN A 90 10.16 -9.95 -8.40
C GLN A 90 9.58 -11.37 -8.31
N ASN A 91 10.42 -12.38 -8.09
CA ASN A 91 10.01 -13.78 -7.93
C ASN A 91 10.01 -14.25 -6.47
N GLU A 92 10.31 -13.36 -5.51
CA GLU A 92 10.28 -13.69 -4.09
C GLU A 92 8.84 -13.82 -3.59
N ASP A 93 8.64 -14.74 -2.64
CA ASP A 93 7.31 -15.00 -2.04
C ASP A 93 6.76 -13.75 -1.34
N SER A 94 7.64 -12.95 -0.74
CA SER A 94 7.33 -11.67 -0.10
C SER A 94 6.58 -10.71 -1.03
N VAL A 95 6.89 -10.74 -2.34
CA VAL A 95 6.23 -9.89 -3.33
C VAL A 95 4.77 -10.30 -3.51
N ILE A 96 4.49 -11.59 -3.52
CA ILE A 96 3.12 -12.11 -3.67
C ILE A 96 2.29 -11.73 -2.44
N ILE A 97 2.87 -11.83 -1.25
CA ILE A 97 2.19 -11.51 0.01
C ILE A 97 1.67 -10.06 -0.01
N PHE A 98 2.54 -9.06 -0.23
CA PHE A 98 2.08 -7.68 -0.20
C PHE A 98 1.14 -7.36 -1.37
N LEU A 99 1.31 -7.98 -2.54
CA LEU A 99 0.41 -7.75 -3.69
C LEU A 99 -1.01 -8.25 -3.43
N VAL A 100 -1.16 -9.45 -2.88
CA VAL A 100 -2.47 -10.00 -2.52
C VAL A 100 -3.11 -9.13 -1.43
N VAL A 101 -2.34 -8.80 -0.39
CA VAL A 101 -2.81 -7.95 0.70
C VAL A 101 -3.26 -6.58 0.20
N TRP A 102 -2.45 -5.91 -0.62
CA TRP A 102 -2.79 -4.61 -1.20
C TRP A 102 -4.06 -4.71 -2.03
N THR A 103 -4.18 -5.74 -2.87
CA THR A 103 -5.35 -5.91 -3.73
C THR A 103 -6.63 -6.07 -2.92
N VAL A 104 -6.63 -6.92 -1.89
CA VAL A 104 -7.81 -7.11 -1.02
C VAL A 104 -8.11 -5.84 -0.22
N THR A 105 -7.07 -5.16 0.30
CA THR A 105 -7.23 -3.92 1.06
C THR A 105 -7.84 -2.81 0.19
N GLU A 106 -7.42 -2.69 -1.07
CA GLU A 106 -7.93 -1.67 -1.98
C GLU A 106 -9.36 -1.96 -2.44
N ILE A 107 -9.67 -3.21 -2.81
CA ILE A 107 -11.03 -3.59 -3.21
C ILE A 107 -12.03 -3.27 -2.09
N THR A 108 -11.67 -3.57 -0.83
CA THR A 108 -12.53 -3.33 0.32
C THR A 108 -12.65 -1.84 0.65
N ARG A 109 -11.55 -1.07 0.55
CA ARG A 109 -11.53 0.38 0.75
C ARG A 109 -12.39 1.13 -0.28
N TYR A 110 -12.16 0.89 -1.57
CA TYR A 110 -12.91 1.57 -2.63
C TYR A 110 -14.38 1.15 -2.62
N SER A 111 -14.68 -0.12 -2.36
CA SER A 111 -16.07 -0.55 -2.19
C SER A 111 -16.76 0.24 -1.08
N PHE A 112 -16.12 0.42 0.08
CA PHE A 112 -16.70 1.25 1.14
C PHE A 112 -16.94 2.69 0.68
N TYR A 113 -15.97 3.32 0.00
CA TYR A 113 -16.14 4.70 -0.45
C TYR A 113 -17.29 4.86 -1.46
N THR A 114 -17.40 3.94 -2.43
CA THR A 114 -18.50 3.94 -3.41
C THR A 114 -19.86 3.81 -2.71
N PHE A 115 -20.03 2.82 -1.83
CA PHE A 115 -21.32 2.60 -1.16
C PHE A 115 -21.66 3.67 -0.11
N ASN A 116 -20.66 4.25 0.55
CA ASN A 116 -20.86 5.35 1.48
C ASN A 116 -21.34 6.62 0.75
N MET A 117 -20.87 6.87 -0.48
CA MET A 117 -21.35 8.00 -1.29
C MET A 117 -22.73 7.77 -1.91
N LEU A 118 -23.12 6.51 -2.14
CA LEU A 118 -24.45 6.14 -2.62
C LEU A 118 -25.53 6.15 -1.51
N ASN A 119 -25.19 6.59 -0.29
CA ASN A 119 -26.05 6.56 0.92
C ASN A 119 -26.64 5.18 1.27
N HIS A 120 -26.18 4.12 0.62
CA HIS A 120 -26.66 2.76 0.83
C HIS A 120 -25.46 1.88 1.17
N LEU A 121 -25.01 1.95 2.42
CA LEU A 121 -23.82 1.23 2.88
C LEU A 121 -24.20 -0.13 3.50
N PRO A 122 -24.08 -1.24 2.76
CA PRO A 122 -24.45 -2.55 3.28
C PRO A 122 -23.52 -2.93 4.46
N TYR A 123 -24.10 -3.55 5.48
CA TYR A 123 -23.41 -3.92 6.73
C TYR A 123 -22.15 -4.75 6.46
N PHE A 124 -22.20 -5.69 5.51
CA PHE A 124 -21.08 -6.54 5.15
C PHE A 124 -19.83 -5.75 4.72
N ILE A 125 -19.99 -4.69 3.91
CA ILE A 125 -18.85 -3.90 3.42
C ILE A 125 -18.25 -3.04 4.53
N LYS A 126 -19.11 -2.48 5.39
CA LYS A 126 -18.67 -1.78 6.61
C LYS A 126 -17.90 -2.75 7.52
N TRP A 127 -18.46 -3.92 7.79
CA TRP A 127 -17.81 -4.95 8.61
C TRP A 127 -16.48 -5.42 8.01
N ALA A 128 -16.42 -5.68 6.70
CA ALA A 128 -15.22 -6.12 6.00
C ALA A 128 -14.10 -5.09 6.12
N ARG A 129 -14.38 -3.81 5.88
CA ARG A 129 -13.40 -2.72 6.04
C ARG A 129 -12.81 -2.68 7.45
N TYR A 130 -13.65 -2.84 8.47
CA TYR A 130 -13.26 -2.69 9.87
C TYR A 130 -12.80 -3.98 10.56
N ASN A 131 -12.79 -5.13 9.88
CA ASN A 131 -12.22 -6.37 10.41
C ASN A 131 -11.04 -6.86 9.58
N PHE A 132 -11.07 -6.74 8.25
CA PHE A 132 -9.96 -7.19 7.42
C PHE A 132 -8.69 -6.39 7.66
N PHE A 133 -8.77 -5.10 8.01
CA PHE A 133 -7.56 -4.32 8.31
C PHE A 133 -6.77 -4.90 9.49
N ILE A 134 -7.40 -5.61 10.44
CA ILE A 134 -6.73 -6.15 11.62
C ILE A 134 -5.66 -7.17 11.20
N ILE A 135 -5.94 -7.97 10.16
CA ILE A 135 -5.05 -9.01 9.66
C ILE A 135 -4.25 -8.50 8.46
N LEU A 136 -4.91 -7.85 7.49
CA LEU A 136 -4.26 -7.41 6.26
C LEU A 136 -3.18 -6.35 6.52
N TYR A 137 -3.38 -5.46 7.49
CA TYR A 137 -2.42 -4.39 7.76
C TYR A 137 -1.05 -4.94 8.24
N PRO A 138 -0.96 -5.78 9.29
CA PRO A 138 0.32 -6.36 9.71
C PRO A 138 0.92 -7.28 8.64
N VAL A 139 0.11 -8.09 7.95
CA VAL A 139 0.61 -9.00 6.90
C VAL A 139 1.20 -8.20 5.72
N GLY A 140 0.58 -7.08 5.35
CA GLY A 140 1.10 -6.19 4.31
C GLY A 140 2.44 -5.58 4.69
N VAL A 141 2.55 -5.06 5.91
CA VAL A 141 3.80 -4.48 6.42
C VAL A 141 4.92 -5.53 6.52
N VAL A 142 4.61 -6.74 6.98
CA VAL A 142 5.58 -7.85 6.98
C VAL A 142 6.02 -8.18 5.55
N GLY A 143 5.09 -8.27 4.60
CA GLY A 143 5.42 -8.51 3.19
C GLY A 143 6.32 -7.42 2.58
N GLU A 144 6.07 -6.15 2.89
CA GLU A 144 6.90 -5.02 2.47
C GLU A 144 8.30 -5.10 3.09
N LEU A 145 8.41 -5.28 4.41
CA LEU A 145 9.67 -5.38 5.13
C LEU A 145 10.51 -6.58 4.69
N LEU A 146 9.90 -7.74 4.47
CA LEU A 146 10.59 -8.92 3.95
C LEU A 146 11.12 -8.70 2.53
N THR A 147 10.36 -7.98 1.70
CA THR A 147 10.80 -7.61 0.35
C THR A 147 11.98 -6.63 0.40
N ILE A 148 11.96 -5.63 1.30
CA ILE A 148 13.10 -4.72 1.47
C ILE A 148 14.33 -5.49 2.01
N TYR A 149 14.11 -6.38 2.98
CA TYR A 149 15.19 -7.20 3.56
C TYR A 149 15.84 -8.11 2.51
N ALA A 150 15.04 -8.79 1.69
CA ALA A 150 15.55 -9.60 0.59
C ALA A 150 16.22 -8.76 -0.51
N ALA A 151 15.89 -7.46 -0.64
CA ALA A 151 16.58 -6.54 -1.56
C ALA A 151 17.98 -6.12 -1.08
N LEU A 152 18.21 -6.04 0.25
CA LEU A 152 19.48 -5.59 0.83
C LEU A 152 20.74 -6.28 0.27
N PRO A 153 20.83 -7.63 0.18
CA PRO A 153 22.02 -8.28 -0.37
C PRO A 153 22.26 -7.93 -1.84
N TYR A 154 21.19 -7.76 -2.63
CA TYR A 154 21.30 -7.35 -4.04
C TYR A 154 21.76 -5.90 -4.17
N VAL A 155 21.26 -4.99 -3.34
CA VAL A 155 21.70 -3.58 -3.30
C VAL A 155 23.17 -3.49 -2.92
N LYS A 156 23.59 -4.21 -1.87
CA LYS A 156 24.99 -4.23 -1.42
C LYS A 156 25.95 -4.76 -2.49
N LYS A 157 25.52 -5.78 -3.25
CA LYS A 157 26.34 -6.41 -4.31
C LYS A 157 26.39 -5.59 -5.59
N SER A 158 25.28 -4.96 -5.96
CA SER A 158 25.15 -4.23 -7.22
C SER A 158 25.57 -2.76 -7.13
N GLY A 159 25.57 -2.17 -5.92
CA GLY A 159 25.86 -0.76 -5.71
C GLY A 159 24.85 0.19 -6.36
N ILE A 160 23.69 -0.31 -6.77
CA ILE A 160 22.66 0.48 -7.46
C ILE A 160 22.20 1.63 -6.56
N PHE A 161 22.08 2.83 -7.15
CA PHE A 161 21.79 4.11 -6.46
C PHE A 161 22.80 4.52 -5.37
N SER A 162 23.96 3.88 -5.27
CA SER A 162 24.99 4.26 -4.30
C SER A 162 26.00 5.19 -4.94
N VAL A 163 26.01 6.45 -4.52
CA VAL A 163 27.00 7.46 -4.91
C VAL A 163 28.19 7.34 -3.95
N ARG A 164 29.27 6.74 -4.43
CA ARG A 164 30.53 6.64 -3.70
C ARG A 164 31.48 7.76 -4.16
N LEU A 165 32.32 8.20 -3.24
CA LEU A 165 33.36 9.19 -3.52
C LEU A 165 34.42 8.60 -4.48
N PRO A 166 35.08 9.43 -5.31
CA PRO A 166 34.87 10.89 -5.45
C PRO A 166 33.78 11.23 -6.49
N ASN A 167 32.81 12.07 -6.09
CA ASN A 167 31.79 12.67 -6.97
C ASN A 167 31.88 14.20 -6.88
N LYS A 168 31.52 14.93 -7.95
CA LYS A 168 31.63 16.39 -8.10
C LYS A 168 30.97 17.22 -6.97
N TYR A 169 30.04 16.61 -6.24
CA TYR A 169 29.29 17.21 -5.14
C TYR A 169 29.77 16.81 -3.73
N ASN A 170 30.81 15.97 -3.60
CA ASN A 170 31.36 15.47 -2.32
C ASN A 170 30.34 14.81 -1.35
N VAL A 171 29.20 14.36 -1.86
CA VAL A 171 28.17 13.64 -1.08
C VAL A 171 28.31 12.14 -1.32
N SER A 172 28.43 11.37 -0.24
CA SER A 172 28.26 9.92 -0.29
C SER A 172 26.83 9.55 0.08
N PHE A 173 26.13 8.86 -0.82
CA PHE A 173 24.80 8.32 -0.55
C PHE A 173 24.85 6.82 -0.79
N ASP A 174 24.64 6.03 0.25
CA ASP A 174 24.58 4.58 0.13
C ASP A 174 23.11 4.15 0.23
N TYR A 175 22.61 3.57 -0.85
CA TYR A 175 21.22 3.12 -0.91
C TYR A 175 20.94 2.01 0.11
N TYR A 176 21.96 1.24 0.52
CA TYR A 176 21.84 0.22 1.56
C TYR A 176 21.44 0.83 2.91
N TYR A 177 22.13 1.89 3.36
CA TYR A 177 21.81 2.54 4.64
C TYR A 177 20.46 3.27 4.58
N PHE A 178 20.11 3.83 3.42
CA PHE A 178 18.79 4.43 3.21
C PHE A 178 17.66 3.40 3.39
N LEU A 179 17.80 2.19 2.84
CA LEU A 179 16.82 1.11 3.04
C LEU A 179 16.69 0.68 4.51
N LEU A 180 17.80 0.65 5.26
CA LEU A 180 17.77 0.36 6.68
C LEU A 180 17.02 1.44 7.48
N ILE A 181 17.21 2.72 7.14
CA ILE A 181 16.48 3.83 7.75
C ILE A 181 14.98 3.71 7.45
N ILE A 182 14.61 3.34 6.21
CA ILE A 182 13.20 3.07 5.86
C ILE A 182 12.65 1.92 6.70
N MET A 183 13.35 0.79 6.81
CA MET A 183 12.89 -0.31 7.66
C MET A 183 12.72 0.12 9.12
N ALA A 184 13.62 0.95 9.63
CA ALA A 184 13.52 1.50 10.98
C ALA A 184 12.33 2.46 11.14
N SER A 185 11.98 3.25 10.11
CA SER A 185 10.84 4.18 10.16
C SER A 185 9.48 3.48 10.21
N TYR A 186 9.38 2.22 9.76
CA TYR A 186 8.17 1.43 9.92
C TYR A 186 7.83 1.14 11.39
N ILE A 187 8.82 1.07 12.29
CA ILE A 187 8.62 0.80 13.71
C ILE A 187 7.76 1.87 14.40
N PRO A 188 8.04 3.19 14.27
CA PRO A 188 7.16 4.22 14.82
C PRO A 188 5.90 4.45 13.97
N LEU A 189 5.99 4.34 12.64
CA LEU A 189 4.85 4.64 11.75
C LEU A 189 3.72 3.61 11.85
N PHE A 190 4.06 2.32 11.96
CA PHE A 190 3.08 1.24 11.98
C PHE A 190 2.09 1.32 13.16
N PRO A 191 2.53 1.42 14.44
CA PRO A 191 1.61 1.51 15.57
C PRO A 191 0.74 2.76 15.48
N GLN A 192 1.30 3.91 15.09
CA GLN A 192 0.56 5.16 15.00
C GLN A 192 -0.60 5.06 14.00
N LEU A 193 -0.36 4.52 12.82
CA LEU A 193 -1.38 4.30 11.78
C LEU A 193 -2.40 3.23 12.20
N TYR A 194 -1.92 2.14 12.81
CA TYR A 194 -2.77 1.04 13.26
C TYR A 194 -3.72 1.48 14.39
N PHE A 195 -3.23 2.20 15.39
CA PHE A 195 -4.06 2.75 16.46
C PHE A 195 -5.06 3.78 15.95
N HIS A 196 -4.68 4.60 14.96
CA HIS A 196 -5.62 5.52 14.32
C HIS A 196 -6.80 4.77 13.68
N MET A 197 -6.55 3.68 12.96
CA MET A 197 -7.59 2.84 12.37
C MET A 197 -8.46 2.14 13.42
N LEU A 198 -7.87 1.68 14.53
CA LEU A 198 -8.61 1.11 15.66
C LEU A 198 -9.53 2.14 16.34
N ARG A 199 -9.07 3.39 16.49
CA ARG A 199 -9.91 4.49 16.99
C ARG A 199 -11.08 4.77 16.04
N GLN A 200 -10.82 4.80 14.73
CA GLN A 200 -11.88 4.98 13.73
C GLN A 200 -12.89 3.82 13.77
N ARG A 201 -12.43 2.57 13.94
CA ARG A 201 -13.28 1.40 14.12
C ARG A 201 -14.21 1.57 15.31
N ARG A 202 -13.68 1.95 16.47
CA ARG A 202 -14.47 2.15 17.70
C ARG A 202 -15.55 3.22 17.51
N LYS A 203 -15.19 4.35 16.89
CA LYS A 203 -16.14 5.44 16.60
C LYS A 203 -17.30 5.01 15.70
N VAL A 204 -17.03 4.23 14.64
CA VAL A 204 -18.03 3.90 13.61
C VAL A 204 -18.84 2.64 13.94
N LEU A 205 -18.24 1.64 14.60
CA LEU A 205 -18.93 0.38 14.91
C LEU A 205 -19.54 0.33 16.32
N HIS A 206 -18.95 0.99 17.31
CA HIS A 206 -19.43 0.92 18.70
C HIS A 206 -20.17 2.19 19.14
N GLY A 207 -20.19 3.25 18.33
CA GLY A 207 -20.99 4.44 18.61
C GLY A 207 -20.68 5.11 19.96
N GLU A 208 -19.50 4.91 20.54
CA GLU A 208 -19.17 5.48 21.84
C GLU A 208 -19.08 7.00 21.73
N VAL A 209 -20.17 7.62 22.19
CA VAL A 209 -20.23 8.88 22.93
C VAL A 209 -18.91 9.06 23.68
N ILE A 210 -18.21 10.13 23.37
CA ILE A 210 -17.15 10.62 24.24
C ILE A 210 -17.86 10.96 25.54
N VAL A 211 -17.83 10.06 26.52
CA VAL A 211 -18.03 10.45 27.91
C VAL A 211 -16.80 11.29 28.21
N GLU A 212 -16.94 12.61 28.07
CA GLU A 212 -16.03 13.54 28.72
C GLU A 212 -15.94 13.07 30.17
N LYS A 213 -14.70 12.74 30.57
CA LYS A 213 -14.40 12.68 31.99
C LYS A 213 -14.61 14.10 32.51
N ASP A 214 -15.70 14.31 33.23
CA ASP A 214 -15.78 15.38 34.21
C ASP A 214 -14.69 15.11 35.25
N ASP A 215 -13.62 15.90 35.19
CA ASP A 215 -12.69 16.17 36.29
C ASP A 215 -12.47 17.69 36.34
#